data_AF-A0A841JIH7-F1
#
_entry.id   AF-A0A841JIH7-F1
#
_cell.length_a   1.000
_cell.length_b   1.000
_cell.length_c   1.000
_cell.angle_alpha   90.00
_cell.angle_beta   90.00
_cell.angle_gamma   90.00
#
_symmetry.space_group_name_H-M   'P 1'
#
loop_
_entity.id
_entity.type
_entity.pdbx_description
1 polymer ?
#
loop_
_entity_poly.entity_id
_entity_poly.type
_entity_poly.pdbx_seq_one_letter_code
_entity_poly.pdbx_strand_id
1 'polypeptide(L)'
;MLSNILKHYGYPGYDLVGEKGSNAFWLMAQHSDYDPALQERILAAMKPELTKHNADPKNFAYLTDRVRLNTGRKQLYGTQVTYRNDSCQAIPRALTDSLAVNARRKEIGLEPIESYLNWISQIHFETNKSLFEQKGIHKPKLLPLPKPGA
;
A
#
# COMPACT_ATOMS: atom_id res chain seq x y z
N MET A 1 14.49 4.52 17.35
CA MET A 1 13.17 4.91 17.88
C MET A 1 12.12 3.81 17.70
N LEU A 2 11.74 3.44 16.47
CA LEU A 2 10.70 2.42 16.21
C LEU A 2 10.96 1.06 16.87
N SER A 3 12.20 0.55 16.78
CA SER A 3 12.54 -0.72 17.44
C SER A 3 12.38 -0.67 18.97
N ASN A 4 12.55 0.50 19.60
CA ASN A 4 12.35 0.64 21.05
C ASN A 4 10.86 0.61 21.38
N ILE A 5 10.04 1.36 20.63
CA ILE A 5 8.57 1.32 20.79
C ILE A 5 8.07 -0.12 20.63
N LEU A 6 8.50 -0.81 19.57
CA LEU A 6 8.11 -2.19 19.32
C LEU A 6 8.53 -3.14 20.46
N LYS A 7 9.74 -2.96 21.00
CA LYS A 7 10.25 -3.79 22.10
C LYS A 7 9.47 -3.61 23.40
N HIS A 8 9.05 -2.37 23.70
CA HIS A 8 8.39 -2.06 24.97
C HIS A 8 6.87 -2.21 24.93
N TYR A 9 6.24 -1.96 23.78
CA TYR A 9 4.78 -1.86 23.64
C TYR A 9 4.19 -2.80 22.59
N GLY A 10 5.00 -3.53 21.83
CA GLY A 10 4.51 -4.23 20.64
C GLY A 10 4.09 -3.25 19.54
N TYR A 11 3.13 -3.64 18.71
CA TYR A 11 2.53 -2.69 17.76
C TYR A 11 1.61 -1.74 18.55
N PRO A 12 1.87 -0.41 18.54
CA PRO A 12 1.06 0.55 19.27
C PRO A 12 -0.27 0.77 18.52
N GLY A 13 -1.23 -0.12 18.79
CA GLY A 13 -2.58 -0.05 18.25
C GLY A 13 -3.43 1.10 18.80
N TYR A 14 -4.66 1.18 18.32
CA TYR A 14 -5.63 2.22 18.69
C TYR A 14 -5.87 2.35 20.19
N ASP A 15 -5.95 1.24 20.91
CA ASP A 15 -6.19 1.21 22.35
C ASP A 15 -5.07 1.90 23.15
N LEU A 16 -3.84 1.90 22.63
CA LEU A 16 -2.68 2.48 23.31
C LEU A 16 -2.46 3.95 22.93
N VAL A 17 -2.64 4.30 21.65
CA VAL A 17 -2.20 5.60 21.12
C VAL A 17 -3.25 6.30 20.23
N GLY A 18 -4.46 5.74 20.14
CA GLY A 18 -5.52 6.18 19.23
C GLY A 18 -5.19 5.90 17.76
N GLU A 19 -6.17 6.11 16.88
CA GLU A 19 -6.02 5.92 15.44
C GLU A 19 -4.90 6.78 14.85
N LYS A 20 -4.83 8.06 15.25
CA LYS A 20 -3.80 8.99 14.78
C LYS A 20 -2.39 8.52 15.17
N GLY A 21 -2.21 8.07 16.40
CA GLY A 21 -0.90 7.59 16.89
C GLY A 21 -0.49 6.29 16.22
N SER A 22 -1.42 5.34 16.09
CA SER A 22 -1.19 4.06 15.42
C SER A 22 -0.82 4.27 13.94
N ASN A 23 -1.55 5.16 13.25
CA ASN A 23 -1.26 5.50 11.87
C ASN A 23 0.08 6.24 11.70
N ALA A 24 0.43 7.13 12.62
CA ALA A 24 1.75 7.79 12.61
C ALA A 24 2.90 6.79 12.81
N PHE A 25 2.74 5.83 13.73
CA PHE A 25 3.70 4.75 13.91
C PHE A 25 3.83 3.89 12.65
N TRP A 26 2.71 3.48 12.07
CA TRP A 26 2.68 2.74 10.83
C TRP A 26 3.36 3.50 9.68
N LEU A 27 3.10 4.81 9.54
CA LEU A 27 3.69 5.62 8.47
C LEU A 27 5.22 5.66 8.58
N MET A 28 5.76 5.79 9.79
CA MET A 28 7.20 5.69 10.02
C MET A 28 7.74 4.30 9.65
N ALA A 29 7.02 3.23 10.01
CA ALA A 29 7.41 1.86 9.63
C ALA A 29 7.37 1.65 8.11
N GLN A 30 6.32 2.12 7.44
CA GLN A 30 6.12 2.06 5.99
C GLN A 30 7.28 2.69 5.21
N HIS A 31 7.88 3.76 5.75
CA HIS A 31 9.01 4.47 5.13
C HIS A 31 10.40 4.08 5.69
N SER A 32 10.48 3.05 6.54
CA SER A 32 11.75 2.51 7.04
C SER A 32 12.38 1.49 6.08
N ASP A 33 12.42 1.81 4.78
CA ASP A 33 12.88 0.91 3.71
C ASP A 33 14.35 0.49 3.84
N TYR A 34 15.14 1.25 4.60
CA TYR A 34 16.52 0.95 4.94
C TYR A 34 16.66 -0.23 5.92
N ASP A 35 15.58 -0.65 6.59
CA ASP A 35 15.58 -1.77 7.54
C ASP A 35 14.37 -2.70 7.32
N PRO A 36 14.42 -3.56 6.28
CA PRO A 36 13.33 -4.50 5.99
C PRO A 36 13.08 -5.50 7.13
N ALA A 37 14.10 -5.83 7.93
CA ALA A 37 13.97 -6.73 9.06
C ALA A 37 13.12 -6.11 10.19
N LEU A 38 13.31 -4.81 10.46
CA LEU A 38 12.43 -4.08 11.36
C LEU A 38 11.00 -3.99 10.81
N GLN A 39 10.83 -3.70 9.52
CA GLN A 39 9.50 -3.67 8.90
C GLN A 39 8.78 -5.04 9.05
N GLU A 40 9.49 -6.16 8.86
CA GLU A 40 8.93 -7.51 9.03
C GLU A 40 8.55 -7.81 10.49
N ARG A 41 9.38 -7.38 11.46
CA ARG A 41 9.05 -7.49 12.90
C ARG A 41 7.82 -6.67 13.27
N ILE A 42 7.69 -5.45 12.73
CA ILE A 42 6.52 -4.59 12.95
C ILE A 42 5.28 -5.22 12.32
N LEU A 43 5.39 -5.74 11.10
CA LEU A 43 4.30 -6.44 10.43
C LEU A 43 3.81 -7.66 11.23
N ALA A 44 4.73 -8.45 11.77
CA ALA A 44 4.41 -9.59 12.62
C ALA A 44 3.69 -9.16 13.91
N ALA A 45 4.12 -8.05 14.53
CA ALA A 45 3.48 -7.49 15.71
C ALA A 45 2.10 -6.87 15.42
N MET A 46 1.89 -6.34 14.22
CA MET A 46 0.61 -5.76 13.78
C MET A 46 -0.46 -6.83 13.55
N LYS A 47 -0.08 -8.01 13.07
CA LYS A 47 -1.01 -9.11 12.73
C LYS A 47 -2.01 -9.48 13.85
N PRO A 48 -1.60 -9.73 15.12
CA PRO A 48 -2.55 -10.01 16.21
C PRO A 48 -3.44 -8.81 16.56
N GLU A 49 -3.03 -7.58 16.26
CA GLU A 49 -3.85 -6.39 16.53
C GLU A 49 -5.03 -6.29 15.54
N LEU A 50 -4.90 -6.84 14.33
CA LEU A 50 -6.01 -6.92 13.38
C LEU A 50 -7.19 -7.74 13.92
N THR A 51 -6.91 -8.87 14.57
CA THR A 51 -7.97 -9.73 15.17
C THR A 51 -8.67 -9.05 16.34
N LYS A 52 -8.03 -8.06 16.96
CA LYS A 52 -8.59 -7.26 18.05
C LYS A 52 -9.28 -5.99 17.52
N HIS A 53 -9.33 -5.78 16.20
CA HIS A 53 -9.75 -4.52 15.59
C HIS A 53 -8.95 -3.31 16.08
N ASN A 54 -7.69 -3.52 16.47
CA ASN A 54 -6.82 -2.53 17.11
C ASN A 54 -5.77 -1.94 16.14
N ALA A 55 -5.87 -2.25 14.85
CA ALA A 55 -5.01 -1.71 13.79
C ALA A 55 -5.75 -1.71 12.45
N ASP A 56 -5.33 -0.83 11.51
CA ASP A 56 -5.98 -0.71 10.20
C ASP A 56 -5.56 -1.88 9.28
N PRO A 57 -6.51 -2.72 8.81
CA PRO A 57 -6.21 -3.78 7.86
C PRO A 57 -5.61 -3.27 6.55
N LYS A 58 -5.97 -2.07 6.09
CA LYS A 58 -5.39 -1.47 4.88
C LYS A 58 -3.92 -1.16 5.09
N ASN A 59 -3.56 -0.56 6.22
CA ASN A 59 -2.16 -0.31 6.57
C ASN A 59 -1.35 -1.62 6.62
N PHE A 60 -1.94 -2.70 7.10
CA PHE A 60 -1.30 -4.02 7.07
C PHE A 60 -1.03 -4.50 5.63
N ALA A 61 -1.99 -4.33 4.70
CA ALA A 61 -1.81 -4.66 3.30
C ALA A 61 -0.65 -3.88 2.66
N TYR A 62 -0.59 -2.56 2.92
CA TYR A 62 0.46 -1.70 2.37
C TYR A 62 1.85 -2.05 2.90
N LEU A 63 1.98 -2.31 4.21
CA LEU A 63 3.25 -2.71 4.83
C LEU A 63 3.68 -4.10 4.36
N THR A 64 2.73 -5.02 4.21
CA THR A 64 2.99 -6.36 3.66
C THR A 64 3.62 -6.26 2.27
N ASP A 65 3.03 -5.48 1.37
CA ASP A 65 3.54 -5.34 0.02
C ASP A 65 4.89 -4.63 -0.02
N ARG A 66 5.11 -3.64 0.84
CA ARG A 66 6.41 -2.95 0.98
C ARG A 66 7.51 -3.91 1.44
N VAL A 67 7.28 -4.63 2.54
CA VAL A 67 8.21 -5.64 3.09
C VAL A 67 8.54 -6.69 2.04
N ARG A 68 7.52 -7.21 1.36
CA ARG A 68 7.71 -8.25 0.34
C ARG A 68 8.63 -7.75 -0.77
N LEU A 69 8.36 -6.58 -1.33
CA LEU A 69 9.22 -6.03 -2.39
C LEU A 69 10.63 -5.72 -1.93
N ASN A 70 10.79 -5.15 -0.73
CA ASN A 70 12.12 -4.86 -0.16
C ASN A 70 12.93 -6.13 0.15
N THR A 71 12.25 -7.28 0.24
CA THR A 71 12.87 -8.61 0.45
C THR A 71 12.86 -9.47 -0.82
N GLY A 72 12.67 -8.89 -2.00
CA GLY A 72 12.71 -9.59 -3.29
C GLY A 72 11.50 -10.47 -3.60
N ARG A 73 10.45 -10.43 -2.76
CA ARG A 73 9.20 -11.18 -2.92
C ARG A 73 8.18 -10.35 -3.72
N LYS A 74 7.31 -11.04 -4.45
CA LYS A 74 6.18 -10.41 -5.16
C LYS A 74 5.10 -9.96 -4.18
N GLN A 75 4.39 -8.88 -4.50
CA GLN A 75 3.29 -8.31 -3.70
C GLN A 75 2.07 -9.24 -3.61
N LEU A 76 1.20 -9.01 -2.63
CA LEU A 76 -0.08 -9.69 -2.46
C LEU A 76 -1.27 -8.81 -2.85
N TYR A 77 -1.23 -7.51 -2.53
CA TYR A 77 -2.38 -6.60 -2.66
C TYR A 77 -2.21 -5.55 -3.78
N GLY A 78 -1.00 -5.40 -4.32
CA GLY A 78 -0.68 -4.47 -5.41
C GLY A 78 -0.62 -3.01 -4.98
N THR A 79 -0.23 -2.72 -3.73
CA THR A 79 -0.25 -1.34 -3.21
C THR A 79 0.99 -0.52 -3.57
N GLN A 80 2.09 -1.16 -3.99
CA GLN A 80 3.28 -0.45 -4.48
C GLN A 80 3.28 -0.47 -6.02
N VAL A 81 3.34 0.72 -6.59
CA VAL A 81 3.18 0.95 -8.03
C VAL A 81 4.45 1.51 -8.66
N THR A 82 4.53 1.41 -9.97
CA THR A 82 5.42 2.19 -10.83
C THR A 82 4.57 2.79 -11.96
N TYR A 83 5.14 3.66 -12.78
CA TYR A 83 4.39 4.40 -13.80
C TYR A 83 4.96 4.14 -15.19
N ARG A 84 4.07 4.05 -16.17
CA ARG A 84 4.44 4.02 -17.58
C ARG A 84 4.77 5.44 -18.05
N ASN A 85 5.97 5.62 -18.59
CA ASN A 85 6.45 6.92 -19.06
C ASN A 85 5.67 7.49 -20.25
N ASP A 86 5.04 6.64 -21.05
CA ASP A 86 4.33 6.99 -22.29
C ASP A 86 2.85 7.35 -22.09
N SER A 87 2.29 7.04 -20.91
CA SER A 87 0.84 7.06 -20.71
C SER A 87 0.42 7.53 -19.32
N CYS A 88 1.39 7.85 -18.44
CA CYS A 88 1.15 8.24 -17.05
C CYS A 88 0.32 7.19 -16.27
N GLN A 89 0.30 5.95 -16.75
CA GLN A 89 -0.48 4.88 -16.16
C GLN A 89 0.29 4.25 -15.01
N ALA A 90 -0.31 4.24 -13.82
CA ALA A 90 0.17 3.43 -12.71
C ALA A 90 -0.03 1.94 -13.02
N ILE A 91 1.00 1.16 -12.74
CA ILE A 91 0.98 -0.30 -12.81
C ILE A 91 1.53 -0.86 -11.51
N PRO A 92 0.96 -1.95 -10.97
CA PRO A 92 1.50 -2.55 -9.76
C PRO A 92 2.89 -3.15 -10.09
N ARG A 93 3.82 -3.07 -9.14
CA ARG A 93 5.02 -3.92 -9.19
C ARG A 93 4.61 -5.39 -9.09
N ALA A 94 5.53 -6.30 -9.39
CA ALA A 94 5.25 -7.75 -9.51
C ALA A 94 4.31 -8.30 -8.43
N LEU A 95 3.18 -8.86 -8.87
CA LEU A 95 2.15 -9.50 -8.04
C LEU A 95 2.39 -11.01 -7.95
N THR A 96 2.09 -11.60 -6.80
CA THR A 96 2.15 -13.05 -6.61
C THR A 96 1.13 -13.76 -7.50
N ASP A 97 -0.11 -13.26 -7.52
CA ASP A 97 -1.19 -13.74 -8.37
C ASP A 97 -2.09 -12.55 -8.73
N SER A 98 -2.10 -12.15 -10.00
CA SER A 98 -2.90 -11.03 -10.48
C SER A 98 -4.39 -11.35 -10.62
N LEU A 99 -4.78 -12.63 -10.76
CA LEU A 99 -6.18 -13.01 -10.97
C LEU A 99 -6.97 -12.94 -9.66
N ALA A 100 -6.37 -13.37 -8.56
CA ALA A 100 -7.01 -13.36 -7.24
C ALA A 100 -6.74 -12.08 -6.42
N VAL A 101 -6.11 -11.04 -7.00
CA VAL A 101 -5.72 -9.83 -6.24
C VAL A 101 -6.93 -9.07 -5.70
N ASN A 102 -8.01 -8.95 -6.48
CA ASN A 102 -9.22 -8.25 -6.06
C ASN A 102 -10.00 -9.00 -4.96
N ALA A 103 -9.94 -10.33 -4.94
CA ALA A 103 -10.49 -11.12 -3.83
C ALA A 103 -9.78 -10.78 -2.51
N ARG A 104 -8.43 -10.82 -2.51
CA ARG A 104 -7.63 -10.45 -1.33
C ARG A 104 -7.83 -9.00 -0.91
N ARG A 105 -7.93 -8.07 -1.86
CA ARG A 105 -8.20 -6.65 -1.60
C ARG A 105 -9.57 -6.46 -0.95
N LYS A 106 -10.61 -7.14 -1.45
CA LYS A 106 -11.96 -7.11 -0.88
C LYS A 106 -11.98 -7.64 0.56
N GLU A 107 -11.32 -8.77 0.82
CA GLU A 107 -11.24 -9.37 2.17
C GLU A 107 -10.65 -8.42 3.22
N ILE A 108 -9.70 -7.56 2.82
CA ILE A 108 -9.04 -6.60 3.70
C ILE A 108 -9.62 -5.18 3.62
N GLY A 109 -10.72 -5.00 2.89
CA GLY A 109 -11.45 -3.74 2.77
C GLY A 109 -10.85 -2.72 1.79
N LEU A 110 -9.94 -3.14 0.91
CA LEU A 110 -9.43 -2.33 -0.20
C LEU A 110 -10.38 -2.36 -1.41
N GLU A 111 -10.44 -1.25 -2.13
CA GLU A 111 -11.09 -1.12 -3.43
C GLU A 111 -10.44 -2.06 -4.47
N PRO A 112 -11.12 -2.39 -5.59
CA PRO A 112 -10.48 -3.11 -6.69
C PRO A 112 -9.20 -2.41 -7.15
N ILE A 113 -8.21 -3.21 -7.56
CA ILE A 113 -6.89 -2.69 -7.94
C ILE A 113 -6.99 -1.71 -9.12
N GLU A 114 -7.95 -1.90 -10.03
CA GLU A 114 -8.20 -1.00 -11.15
C GLU A 114 -8.63 0.40 -10.66
N SER A 115 -9.51 0.47 -9.66
CA SER A 115 -9.93 1.73 -9.04
C SER A 115 -8.75 2.45 -8.40
N TYR A 116 -7.93 1.71 -7.66
CA TYR A 116 -6.72 2.22 -7.01
C TYR A 116 -5.71 2.77 -8.02
N LEU A 117 -5.39 1.98 -9.04
CA LEU A 117 -4.42 2.35 -10.08
C LEU A 117 -4.92 3.56 -10.89
N ASN A 118 -6.21 3.66 -11.16
CA ASN A 118 -6.79 4.82 -11.83
C ASN A 118 -6.66 6.07 -10.98
N TRP A 119 -7.01 5.98 -9.69
CA TRP A 119 -6.88 7.10 -8.76
C TRP A 119 -5.43 7.58 -8.64
N ILE A 120 -4.48 6.68 -8.41
CA ILE A 120 -3.07 7.08 -8.26
C ILE A 120 -2.44 7.55 -9.59
N SER A 121 -2.97 7.11 -10.75
CA SER A 121 -2.57 7.65 -12.06
C SER A 121 -3.02 9.10 -12.24
N GLN A 122 -4.22 9.45 -11.77
CA GLN A 122 -4.72 10.84 -11.81
C GLN A 122 -3.89 11.74 -10.91
N ILE A 123 -3.64 11.33 -9.66
CA ILE A 123 -2.78 12.10 -8.74
C ILE A 123 -1.37 12.27 -9.31
N HIS A 124 -0.79 11.22 -9.90
CA HIS A 124 0.53 11.32 -10.53
C HIS A 124 0.54 12.29 -11.71
N PHE A 125 -0.49 12.26 -12.56
CA PHE A 125 -0.65 13.21 -13.66
C PHE A 125 -0.76 14.65 -13.14
N GLU A 126 -1.67 14.90 -12.19
CA GLU A 126 -1.92 16.23 -11.66
C GLU A 126 -0.69 16.83 -10.99
N THR A 127 0.04 16.04 -10.20
CA THR A 127 1.27 16.46 -9.52
C THR A 127 2.40 16.78 -10.50
N ASN A 128 2.41 16.15 -11.68
CA ASN A 128 3.47 16.29 -12.69
C ASN A 128 2.94 16.84 -14.02
N LYS A 129 1.86 17.63 -13.99
CA LYS A 129 1.09 18.01 -15.18
C LYS A 129 1.95 18.63 -16.28
N SER A 130 2.77 19.63 -15.93
CA SER A 130 3.63 20.32 -16.90
C SER A 130 4.63 19.39 -17.59
N LEU A 131 5.18 18.40 -16.88
CA LEU A 131 6.10 17.40 -17.44
C LEU A 131 5.39 16.51 -18.47
N PHE A 132 4.15 16.11 -18.19
CA PHE A 132 3.39 15.25 -19.08
C PHE A 132 2.84 16.00 -20.29
N GLU A 133 2.39 17.24 -20.13
CA GLU A 133 1.93 18.08 -21.23
C GLU A 133 3.06 18.36 -22.23
N GLN A 134 4.29 18.61 -21.76
CA GLN A 134 5.48 18.73 -22.62
C GLN A 134 5.76 17.45 -23.44
N LYS A 135 5.34 16.29 -22.94
CA LYS A 135 5.44 14.99 -23.61
C LYS A 135 4.21 14.66 -24.48
N GLY A 136 3.27 15.58 -24.65
CA GLY A 136 2.03 15.36 -25.39
C GLY A 136 1.02 14.47 -24.68
N ILE A 137 1.18 14.23 -23.37
CA ILE A 137 0.25 13.45 -22.56
C ILE A 137 -0.68 14.43 -21.84
N HIS A 138 -1.96 14.42 -22.22
CA HIS A 138 -2.98 15.34 -21.67
C HIS A 138 -3.89 14.69 -20.61
N LYS A 139 -3.81 13.36 -20.44
CA LYS A 139 -4.50 12.60 -19.41
C LYS A 139 -3.84 11.23 -19.23
N PRO A 140 -3.93 10.61 -18.04
CA PRO A 140 -3.43 9.26 -17.84
C PRO A 140 -4.30 8.23 -18.57
N LYS A 141 -3.68 7.13 -19.01
CA LYS A 141 -4.41 5.95 -19.48
C LYS A 141 -5.00 5.20 -18.28
N LEU A 142 -6.32 5.04 -18.28
CA LEU A 142 -7.08 4.39 -17.21
C LEU A 142 -7.47 2.96 -17.59
N LEU A 143 -7.59 2.11 -16.58
CA LEU A 143 -8.09 0.74 -16.67
C LEU A 143 -9.62 0.71 -16.64
N PRO A 144 -10.28 -0.23 -17.35
CA PRO A 144 -11.70 -0.45 -17.20
C PRO A 144 -12.00 -0.94 -15.78
N LEU A 145 -13.04 -0.38 -15.15
CA LEU A 145 -13.44 -0.80 -13.81
C LEU A 145 -14.20 -2.14 -13.88
N PRO A 146 -14.07 -3.00 -12.85
CA PRO A 146 -14.88 -4.20 -12.76
C PRO A 146 -16.37 -3.83 -12.67
N LYS A 147 -17.23 -4.67 -13.27
CA LYS A 147 -18.68 -4.47 -13.20
C LYS A 147 -19.13 -4.60 -11.73
N PRO A 148 -20.08 -3.76 -11.26
CA PRO A 148 -20.66 -3.92 -9.93
C PRO A 148 -21.27 -5.31 -9.78
N GLY A 149 -20.86 -6.05 -8.74
CA GLY A 149 -21.44 -7.37 -8.40
C GLY A 149 -20.83 -8.60 -9.08
N ALA A 150 -19.66 -8.48 -9.72
CA ALA A 150 -18.87 -9.62 -10.19
C ALA A 150 -18.00 -10.26 -9.09
#